data_AF-A0A455UJ10-F1
#
_entry.id   AF-A0A455UJ10-F1
#
_cell.length_a   1.000
_cell.length_b   1.000
_cell.length_c   1.000
_cell.angle_alpha   90.00
_cell.angle_beta   90.00
_cell.angle_gamma   90.00
#
_symmetry.space_group_name_H-M   'P 1'
#
loop_
_entity.id
_entity.type
_entity.pdbx_description
1 polymer ?
#
loop_
_entity_poly.entity_id
_entity_poly.type
_entity_poly.pdbx_seq_one_letter_code
_entity_poly.pdbx_strand_id
1 'polypeptide(L)'
;MDMLLERCVSLGARLARPGEFSERAFLNDKLDLAQAEAIADLIDATSRSAAENAVRSLQGEFSKRVSALRQRLIELRVYVEAAIDFPEEEIDFLADGHVAEHLSSVQQALSDVRQAAGQGALMREGMSVVIAGRPNAGKSSLLNALTEQDTAIVTDIAGTTRDVLREHIHIDGMPLHIIDTAGLRDTPDAVEKIGVARAWAEIEKADRVLLLVDASITDSTDPMAIWPEFVARLPDQQRLTLVRNKIDTSAEPAELDLSTVPPTVRLSAKTGGCG
;
A
#
# COMPACT_ATOMS: atom_id res chain seq x y z
N MET A 1 18.81 -30.50 9.28
CA MET A 1 18.61 -30.13 7.86
C MET A 1 19.96 -29.86 7.19
N ASP A 2 20.90 -29.25 7.91
CA ASP A 2 22.22 -28.86 7.38
C ASP A 2 23.08 -30.02 6.88
N MET A 3 23.15 -31.17 7.58
CA MET A 3 23.94 -32.33 7.11
C MET A 3 23.53 -32.86 5.73
N LEU A 4 22.23 -32.80 5.38
CA LEU A 4 21.75 -33.22 4.06
C LEU A 4 22.19 -32.23 2.98
N LEU A 5 22.11 -30.94 3.29
CA LEU A 5 22.53 -29.87 2.40
C LEU A 5 24.04 -29.92 2.13
N GLU A 6 24.83 -30.09 3.19
CA GLU A 6 26.28 -30.31 3.11
C GLU A 6 26.63 -31.54 2.28
N ARG A 7 25.89 -32.66 2.48
CA ARG A 7 26.10 -33.87 1.68
C ARG A 7 25.84 -33.62 0.20
N CYS A 8 24.77 -32.92 -0.16
CA CYS A 8 24.47 -32.55 -1.55
C CYS A 8 25.59 -31.69 -2.17
N VAL A 9 26.11 -30.71 -1.43
CA VAL A 9 27.22 -29.86 -1.90
C VAL A 9 28.50 -30.68 -2.07
N SER A 10 28.82 -31.59 -1.13
CA SER A 10 29.97 -32.49 -1.24
C SER A 10 29.90 -33.43 -2.45
N LEU A 11 28.69 -33.71 -2.95
CA LEU A 11 28.43 -34.52 -4.13
C LEU A 11 28.38 -33.69 -5.43
N GLY A 12 28.68 -32.40 -5.38
CA GLY A 12 28.83 -31.53 -6.56
C GLY A 12 27.71 -30.53 -6.81
N ALA A 13 26.68 -30.47 -5.95
CA ALA A 13 25.69 -29.41 -6.02
C ALA A 13 26.27 -28.06 -5.56
N ARG A 14 25.78 -26.94 -6.12
CA ARG A 14 26.05 -25.59 -5.61
C ARG A 14 24.84 -25.09 -4.83
N LEU A 15 25.08 -24.34 -3.75
CA LEU A 15 24.03 -23.57 -3.07
C LEU A 15 23.35 -22.60 -4.04
N ALA A 16 22.02 -22.60 -4.05
CA ALA A 16 21.25 -21.69 -4.88
C ALA A 16 21.37 -20.24 -4.39
N ARG A 17 21.34 -19.29 -5.34
CA ARG A 17 21.18 -17.85 -5.06
C ARG A 17 19.71 -17.56 -4.70
N PRO A 18 19.41 -16.43 -4.04
CA PRO A 18 18.04 -15.99 -3.84
C PRO A 18 17.27 -15.95 -5.16
N GLY A 19 16.08 -16.56 -5.20
CA GLY A 19 15.21 -16.62 -6.39
C GLY A 19 15.68 -17.53 -7.53
N GLU A 20 16.83 -18.21 -7.42
CA GLU A 20 17.45 -18.91 -8.56
C GLU A 20 16.57 -20.01 -9.19
N PHE A 21 15.71 -20.66 -8.41
CA PHE A 21 14.79 -21.68 -8.94
C PHE A 21 13.67 -21.06 -9.78
N SER A 22 13.08 -19.95 -9.33
CA SER A 22 12.07 -19.20 -10.10
C SER A 22 12.69 -18.53 -11.33
N GLU A 23 13.89 -17.96 -11.19
CA GLU A 23 14.69 -17.41 -12.31
C GLU A 23 14.90 -18.47 -13.40
N ARG A 24 15.33 -19.67 -13.02
CA ARG A 24 15.49 -20.78 -13.97
C ARG A 24 14.16 -21.20 -14.60
N ALA A 25 13.06 -21.21 -13.86
CA ALA A 25 11.75 -21.54 -14.44
C ALA A 25 11.33 -20.51 -15.50
N PHE A 26 11.57 -19.22 -15.24
CA PHE A 26 11.35 -18.12 -16.20
C PHE A 26 12.24 -18.25 -17.45
N LEU A 27 13.56 -18.41 -17.26
CA LEU A 27 14.52 -18.53 -18.38
C LEU A 27 14.30 -19.78 -19.26
N ASN A 28 13.58 -20.78 -18.75
CA ASN A 28 13.23 -21.99 -19.50
C ASN A 28 11.76 -21.98 -19.94
N ASP A 29 11.12 -20.81 -20.05
CA ASP A 29 9.75 -20.60 -20.55
C ASP A 29 8.67 -21.41 -19.82
N LYS A 30 8.94 -21.84 -18.58
CA LYS A 30 7.92 -22.55 -17.76
C LYS A 30 6.95 -21.58 -17.10
N LEU A 31 7.40 -20.36 -16.87
CA LEU A 31 6.66 -19.26 -16.26
C LEU A 31 7.05 -17.98 -17.01
N ASP A 32 6.13 -17.03 -17.12
CA ASP A 32 6.50 -15.66 -17.47
C ASP A 32 6.99 -14.86 -16.24
N LEU A 33 7.42 -13.62 -16.46
CA LEU A 33 7.99 -12.77 -15.41
C LEU A 33 6.97 -12.48 -14.29
N ALA A 34 5.72 -12.17 -14.64
CA ALA A 34 4.69 -11.85 -13.67
C ALA A 34 4.31 -13.07 -12.81
N GLN A 35 4.31 -14.26 -13.41
CA GLN A 35 4.12 -15.51 -12.68
C GLN A 35 5.30 -15.82 -11.75
N ALA A 36 6.54 -15.54 -12.17
CA ALA A 36 7.72 -15.72 -11.33
C ALA A 36 7.72 -14.77 -10.12
N GLU A 37 7.33 -13.50 -10.32
CA GLU A 37 7.14 -12.52 -9.24
C GLU A 37 6.02 -12.94 -8.28
N ALA A 38 4.93 -13.49 -8.80
CA ALA A 38 3.81 -13.95 -7.99
C ALA A 38 4.17 -15.07 -6.99
N ILE A 39 5.26 -15.81 -7.22
CA ILE A 39 5.78 -16.79 -6.24
C ILE A 39 6.27 -16.07 -4.98
N ALA A 40 7.03 -14.98 -5.15
CA ALA A 40 7.51 -14.18 -4.03
C ALA A 40 6.32 -13.53 -3.30
N ASP A 41 5.40 -12.93 -4.06
CA ASP A 41 4.18 -12.31 -3.51
C ASP A 41 3.35 -13.30 -2.68
N LEU A 42 3.26 -14.57 -3.11
CA LEU A 42 2.52 -15.60 -2.38
C LEU A 42 3.20 -16.02 -1.08
N ILE A 43 4.54 -16.09 -1.08
CA ILE A 43 5.33 -16.43 0.11
C ILE A 43 5.25 -15.31 1.15
N ASP A 44 5.31 -14.06 0.69
CA ASP A 44 5.31 -12.86 1.55
C ASP A 44 3.89 -12.36 1.89
N ALA A 45 2.85 -13.01 1.37
CA ALA A 45 1.47 -12.60 1.59
C ALA A 45 1.09 -12.64 3.08
N THR A 46 0.79 -11.47 3.65
CA THR A 46 0.37 -11.33 5.05
C THR A 46 -1.15 -11.37 5.23
N SER A 47 -1.93 -11.34 4.14
CA SER A 47 -3.39 -11.44 4.17
C SER A 47 -3.92 -12.49 3.20
N ARG A 48 -5.11 -13.02 3.51
CA ARG A 48 -5.80 -14.00 2.64
C ARG A 48 -6.05 -13.44 1.24
N SER A 49 -6.47 -12.20 1.14
CA SER A 49 -6.74 -11.51 -0.12
C SER A 49 -5.47 -11.28 -0.94
N ALA A 50 -4.34 -10.95 -0.30
CA ALA A 50 -3.04 -10.87 -0.97
C ALA A 50 -2.61 -12.23 -1.53
N ALA A 51 -2.75 -13.31 -0.75
CA ALA A 51 -2.46 -14.66 -1.19
C ALA A 51 -3.36 -15.09 -2.37
N GLU A 52 -4.67 -14.82 -2.30
CA GLU A 52 -5.61 -15.11 -3.38
C GLU A 52 -5.28 -14.33 -4.68
N ASN A 53 -4.79 -13.09 -4.56
CA ASN A 53 -4.31 -12.30 -5.70
C ASN A 53 -3.02 -12.88 -6.30
N ALA A 54 -2.05 -13.24 -5.45
CA ALA A 54 -0.80 -13.85 -5.89
C ALA A 54 -1.04 -15.19 -6.60
N VAL A 55 -1.95 -16.03 -6.08
CA VAL A 55 -2.35 -17.29 -6.75
C VAL A 55 -2.96 -17.04 -8.13
N ARG A 56 -3.85 -16.05 -8.27
CA ARG A 56 -4.43 -15.68 -9.58
C ARG A 56 -3.38 -15.21 -10.58
N SER A 57 -2.41 -14.40 -10.12
CA SER A 57 -1.28 -13.99 -10.96
C SER A 57 -0.40 -15.17 -11.37
N LEU A 58 -0.09 -16.07 -10.43
CA LEU A 58 0.67 -17.31 -10.69
C LEU A 58 -0.03 -18.23 -11.70
N GLN A 59 -1.37 -18.28 -11.67
CA GLN A 59 -2.20 -18.97 -12.67
C GLN A 59 -2.24 -18.28 -14.05
N GLY A 60 -1.55 -17.14 -14.19
CA GLY A 60 -1.39 -16.40 -15.44
C GLY A 60 -2.56 -15.49 -15.79
N GLU A 61 -3.44 -15.15 -14.83
CA GLU A 61 -4.59 -14.27 -15.11
C GLU A 61 -4.12 -12.88 -15.60
N PHE A 62 -3.13 -12.29 -14.92
CA PHE A 62 -2.55 -11.01 -15.31
C PHE A 62 -1.89 -11.09 -16.70
N SER A 63 -1.09 -12.13 -16.92
CA SER A 63 -0.39 -12.37 -18.19
C SER A 63 -1.33 -12.53 -19.37
N LYS A 64 -2.51 -13.14 -19.18
CA LYS A 64 -3.55 -13.24 -20.21
C LYS A 64 -4.08 -11.86 -20.61
N ARG A 65 -4.32 -10.97 -19.64
CA ARG A 65 -4.79 -9.60 -19.91
C ARG A 65 -3.73 -8.79 -20.67
N VAL A 66 -2.46 -8.87 -20.26
CA VAL A 66 -1.34 -8.21 -20.95
C VAL A 66 -1.16 -8.76 -22.35
N SER A 67 -1.25 -10.09 -22.53
CA SER A 67 -1.14 -10.74 -23.84
C SER A 67 -2.28 -10.32 -24.78
N ALA A 68 -3.50 -10.19 -24.28
CA ALA A 68 -4.63 -9.69 -25.05
C ALA A 68 -4.43 -8.23 -25.49
N LEU A 69 -3.91 -7.36 -24.61
CA LEU A 69 -3.53 -5.99 -24.98
C LEU A 69 -2.45 -5.96 -26.05
N ARG A 70 -1.40 -6.77 -25.89
CA ARG A 70 -0.32 -6.90 -26.87
C ARG A 70 -0.86 -7.34 -28.24
N GLN A 71 -1.79 -8.31 -28.25
CA GLN A 71 -2.39 -8.80 -29.49
C GLN A 71 -3.14 -7.69 -30.24
N ARG A 72 -3.96 -6.90 -29.53
CA ARG A 72 -4.66 -5.74 -30.11
C ARG A 72 -3.70 -4.68 -30.66
N LEU A 73 -2.58 -4.45 -29.98
CA LEU A 73 -1.54 -3.53 -30.45
C LEU A 73 -0.83 -4.05 -31.71
N ILE A 74 -0.57 -5.36 -31.79
CA ILE A 74 0.01 -5.98 -32.99
C ILE A 74 -0.96 -5.81 -34.17
N GLU A 75 -2.24 -6.10 -33.97
CA GLU A 75 -3.27 -5.93 -35.00
C GLU A 75 -3.37 -4.48 -35.47
N LEU A 76 -3.45 -3.53 -34.54
CA LEU A 76 -3.46 -2.10 -34.86
C LEU A 76 -2.22 -1.67 -35.64
N ARG A 77 -1.04 -2.17 -35.24
CA ARG A 77 0.22 -1.90 -35.94
C ARG A 77 0.18 -2.43 -37.38
N VAL A 78 -0.30 -3.65 -37.60
CA VAL A 78 -0.42 -4.24 -38.95
C VAL A 78 -1.30 -3.38 -39.84
N TYR A 79 -2.43 -2.86 -39.33
CA TYR A 79 -3.29 -1.94 -40.08
C TYR A 79 -2.57 -0.65 -40.49
N VAL A 80 -1.84 -0.03 -39.56
CA VAL A 80 -1.10 1.21 -39.82
C VAL A 80 0.05 0.96 -40.81
N GLU A 81 0.78 -0.14 -40.68
CA GLU A 81 1.86 -0.51 -41.59
C GLU A 81 1.34 -0.74 -43.01
N ALA A 82 0.22 -1.45 -43.18
CA ALA A 82 -0.40 -1.64 -44.49
C ALA A 82 -0.79 -0.31 -45.15
N ALA A 83 -1.35 0.64 -44.40
CA ALA A 83 -1.71 1.97 -44.91
C ALA A 83 -0.49 2.81 -45.33
N ILE A 84 0.67 2.61 -44.69
CA ILE A 84 1.92 3.31 -45.05
C ILE A 84 2.57 2.67 -46.28
N ASP A 85 2.60 1.35 -46.36
CA ASP A 85 3.29 0.61 -47.42
C ASP A 85 2.52 0.65 -48.76
N PHE A 86 1.19 0.79 -48.73
CA PHE A 86 0.32 0.77 -49.93
C PHE A 86 -0.62 1.99 -50.02
N PRO A 87 -0.10 3.22 -50.15
CA PRO A 87 -0.92 4.44 -50.14
C PRO A 87 -1.79 4.64 -51.40
N GLU A 88 -1.57 3.85 -52.45
CA GLU A 88 -2.29 3.95 -53.73
C GLU A 88 -3.50 2.99 -53.84
N GLU A 89 -3.69 2.07 -52.88
CA GLU A 89 -4.89 1.22 -52.86
C GLU A 89 -6.12 2.05 -52.45
N GLU A 90 -7.22 1.94 -53.21
CA GLU A 90 -8.47 2.74 -53.08
C GLU A 90 -9.25 2.54 -51.76
N ILE A 91 -8.72 1.80 -50.80
CA ILE A 91 -9.33 1.63 -49.48
C ILE A 91 -8.67 2.66 -48.55
N ASP A 92 -9.37 3.75 -48.25
CA ASP A 92 -8.90 4.76 -47.30
C ASP A 92 -9.02 4.22 -45.86
N PHE A 93 -8.11 3.32 -45.50
CA PHE A 93 -8.05 2.63 -44.21
C PHE A 93 -7.98 3.59 -43.00
N LEU A 94 -7.58 4.84 -43.22
CA LEU A 94 -7.48 5.88 -42.20
C LEU A 94 -8.77 6.74 -42.11
N ALA A 95 -9.47 6.95 -43.21
CA ALA A 95 -10.69 7.76 -43.22
C ALA A 95 -11.92 7.09 -42.60
N ASP A 96 -11.96 5.76 -42.55
CA ASP A 96 -13.11 5.01 -42.01
C ASP A 96 -13.19 5.00 -40.47
N GLY A 97 -12.27 5.68 -39.77
CA GLY A 97 -12.30 5.80 -38.30
C GLY A 97 -11.91 4.53 -37.53
N HIS A 98 -11.73 3.39 -38.22
CA HIS A 98 -11.37 2.10 -37.64
C HIS A 98 -10.10 2.14 -36.76
N VAL A 99 -9.06 2.86 -37.18
CA VAL A 99 -7.83 3.02 -36.38
C VAL A 99 -8.11 3.75 -35.07
N ALA A 100 -8.94 4.79 -35.09
CA ALA A 100 -9.30 5.55 -33.90
C ALA A 100 -10.16 4.71 -32.94
N GLU A 101 -11.09 3.91 -33.46
CA GLU A 101 -11.91 2.98 -32.66
C GLU A 101 -11.07 1.89 -32.00
N HIS A 102 -10.17 1.25 -32.76
CA HIS A 102 -9.25 0.25 -32.23
C HIS A 102 -8.31 0.83 -31.17
N LEU A 103 -7.77 2.02 -31.41
CA LEU A 103 -6.93 2.71 -30.43
C LEU A 103 -7.70 3.03 -29.14
N SER A 104 -8.92 3.54 -29.26
CA SER A 104 -9.81 3.81 -28.11
C SER A 104 -10.09 2.55 -27.30
N SER A 105 -10.37 1.42 -27.97
CA SER A 105 -10.57 0.12 -27.34
C SER A 105 -9.33 -0.39 -26.59
N VAL A 106 -8.13 -0.15 -27.15
CA VAL A 106 -6.86 -0.47 -26.47
C VAL A 106 -6.64 0.42 -25.26
N GLN A 107 -6.91 1.73 -25.38
CA GLN A 107 -6.79 2.68 -24.26
C GLN A 107 -7.73 2.31 -23.11
N GLN A 108 -8.97 1.93 -23.40
CA GLN A 108 -9.92 1.49 -22.39
C GLN A 108 -9.44 0.21 -21.69
N ALA A 109 -9.03 -0.81 -22.46
CA ALA A 109 -8.54 -2.06 -21.87
C ALA A 109 -7.26 -1.85 -21.05
N LEU A 110 -6.39 -0.91 -21.45
CA LEU A 110 -5.22 -0.54 -20.66
C LEU A 110 -5.62 0.13 -19.34
N SER A 111 -6.60 1.02 -19.38
CA SER A 111 -7.16 1.65 -18.17
C SER A 111 -7.70 0.60 -17.20
N ASP A 112 -8.46 -0.37 -17.69
CA ASP A 112 -9.03 -1.44 -16.87
C ASP A 112 -7.93 -2.30 -16.21
N VAL A 113 -6.88 -2.64 -16.97
CA VAL A 113 -5.72 -3.38 -16.44
C VAL A 113 -4.98 -2.55 -15.38
N ARG A 114 -4.79 -1.25 -15.59
CA ARG A 114 -4.14 -0.36 -14.61
C ARG A 114 -4.96 -0.25 -13.32
N GLN A 115 -6.27 -0.14 -13.42
CA GLN A 115 -7.14 -0.05 -12.24
C GLN A 115 -7.08 -1.35 -11.42
N ALA A 116 -7.16 -2.51 -12.07
CA ALA A 116 -7.04 -3.80 -11.41
C ALA A 116 -5.66 -4.00 -10.77
N ALA A 117 -4.59 -3.59 -11.45
CA ALA A 117 -3.22 -3.67 -10.93
C ALA A 117 -3.00 -2.76 -9.72
N GLY A 118 -3.58 -1.55 -9.71
CA GLY A 118 -3.49 -0.62 -8.58
C GLY A 118 -4.13 -1.17 -7.31
N GLN A 119 -5.27 -1.86 -7.42
CA GLN A 119 -5.88 -2.57 -6.29
C GLN A 119 -4.99 -3.70 -5.79
N GLY A 120 -4.37 -4.47 -6.70
CA GLY A 120 -3.41 -5.51 -6.33
C GLY A 120 -2.17 -4.96 -5.61
N ALA A 121 -1.65 -3.81 -6.05
CA ALA A 121 -0.52 -3.13 -5.40
C ALA A 121 -0.88 -2.69 -3.97
N LEU A 122 -2.04 -2.04 -3.77
CA LEU A 122 -2.48 -1.63 -2.44
C LEU A 122 -2.66 -2.81 -1.47
N MET A 123 -3.14 -3.96 -1.97
CA MET A 123 -3.30 -5.16 -1.15
C MET A 123 -1.97 -5.87 -0.84
N ARG A 124 -0.93 -5.68 -1.66
CA ARG A 124 0.42 -6.24 -1.45
C ARG A 124 1.26 -5.33 -0.55
N GLU A 125 1.36 -4.06 -0.93
CA GLU A 125 2.21 -3.07 -0.26
C GLU A 125 1.54 -2.52 0.99
N GLY A 126 0.21 -2.59 1.10
CA GLY A 126 -0.53 -2.00 2.20
C GLY A 126 -0.65 -0.49 2.12
N MET A 127 -1.19 0.11 3.17
CA MET A 127 -1.31 1.56 3.33
C MET A 127 -0.45 2.04 4.49
N SER A 128 0.36 3.09 4.28
CA SER A 128 1.12 3.73 5.34
C SER A 128 0.26 4.75 6.07
N VAL A 129 0.05 4.53 7.36
CA VAL A 129 -0.76 5.40 8.24
C VAL A 129 0.11 5.95 9.35
N VAL A 130 0.21 7.28 9.43
CA VAL A 130 0.94 7.94 10.51
C VAL A 130 -0.04 8.39 11.59
N ILE A 131 0.27 8.04 12.85
CA ILE A 131 -0.43 8.58 14.02
C ILE A 131 0.35 9.80 14.52
N ALA A 132 -0.26 10.98 14.38
CA ALA A 132 0.27 12.26 14.84
C ALA A 132 -0.60 12.83 15.96
N GLY A 133 -0.03 13.61 16.86
CA GLY A 133 -0.77 14.19 17.98
C GLY A 133 0.14 14.75 19.04
N ARG A 134 -0.37 15.69 19.84
CA ARG A 134 0.37 16.25 20.97
C ARG A 134 0.73 15.17 22.00
N PRO A 135 1.70 15.42 22.90
CA PRO A 135 1.93 14.54 24.05
C PRO A 135 0.62 14.25 24.80
N ASN A 136 0.46 13.03 25.29
CA ASN A 136 -0.73 12.57 26.03
C ASN A 136 -2.07 12.55 25.25
N ALA A 137 -2.08 12.81 23.94
CA ALA A 137 -3.28 12.65 23.09
C ALA A 137 -3.76 11.17 22.97
N GLY A 138 -2.96 10.22 23.48
CA GLY A 138 -3.30 8.80 23.51
C GLY A 138 -2.86 8.00 22.28
N LYS A 139 -1.81 8.46 21.57
CA LYS A 139 -1.21 7.77 20.41
C LYS A 139 -0.84 6.32 20.70
N SER A 140 -0.02 6.08 21.73
CA SER A 140 0.41 4.73 22.10
C SER A 140 -0.75 3.86 22.59
N SER A 141 -1.77 4.46 23.22
CA SER A 141 -2.99 3.71 23.60
C SER A 141 -3.78 3.27 22.38
N LEU A 142 -3.91 4.13 21.36
CA LEU A 142 -4.58 3.76 20.11
C LEU A 142 -3.79 2.71 19.33
N LEU A 143 -2.45 2.87 19.26
CA LEU A 143 -1.57 1.88 18.63
C LEU A 143 -1.78 0.50 19.28
N ASN A 144 -1.64 0.43 20.61
CA ASN A 144 -1.84 -0.83 21.34
C ASN A 144 -3.22 -1.43 21.07
N ALA A 145 -4.29 -0.63 21.14
CA ALA A 145 -5.65 -1.11 20.89
C ALA A 145 -5.83 -1.69 19.48
N LEU A 146 -5.25 -1.06 18.45
CA LEU A 146 -5.28 -1.57 17.07
C LEU A 146 -4.45 -2.85 16.91
N THR A 147 -3.32 -2.94 17.61
CA THR A 147 -2.39 -4.06 17.48
C THR A 147 -2.85 -5.31 18.26
N GLU A 148 -3.55 -5.12 19.38
CA GLU A 148 -4.11 -6.20 20.20
C GLU A 148 -5.36 -6.84 19.57
N GLN A 149 -6.10 -6.11 18.73
CA GLN A 149 -7.32 -6.63 18.07
C GLN A 149 -7.03 -7.34 16.74
N ASP A 150 -6.02 -6.89 15.98
CA ASP A 150 -5.78 -7.32 14.60
C ASP A 150 -4.47 -8.09 14.38
N THR A 151 -3.77 -8.54 15.44
CA THR A 151 -2.58 -9.40 15.29
C THR A 151 -2.96 -10.80 14.81
N ALA A 152 -3.20 -10.94 13.50
CA ALA A 152 -3.18 -12.22 12.80
C ALA A 152 -1.73 -12.71 12.66
N ILE A 153 -1.15 -13.21 13.76
CA ILE A 153 0.06 -14.05 13.80
C ILE A 153 1.22 -13.51 12.94
N VAL A 154 2.01 -12.59 13.48
CA VAL A 154 3.37 -12.32 12.97
C VAL A 154 4.33 -13.24 13.71
N THR A 155 5.07 -14.05 12.96
CA THR A 155 6.08 -14.96 13.48
C THR A 155 7.28 -14.19 14.03
N ASP A 156 7.72 -14.56 15.23
CA ASP A 156 8.95 -14.09 15.86
C ASP A 156 10.18 -14.57 15.09
N ILE A 157 10.60 -13.82 14.06
CA ILE A 157 11.97 -13.94 13.53
C ILE A 157 12.80 -12.86 14.23
N ALA A 158 13.43 -13.26 15.34
CA ALA A 158 14.37 -12.42 16.07
C ALA A 158 15.54 -12.00 15.15
N GLY A 159 15.66 -10.69 14.85
CA GLY A 159 16.87 -10.18 14.21
C GLY A 159 16.79 -8.93 13.33
N THR A 160 15.63 -8.32 13.07
CA THR A 160 15.57 -7.13 12.21
C THR A 160 15.49 -5.83 13.01
N THR A 161 16.20 -4.84 12.50
CA THR A 161 16.75 -3.67 13.21
C THR A 161 15.71 -2.71 13.79
N ARG A 162 16.02 -2.21 14.99
CA ARG A 162 15.42 -1.04 15.65
C ARG A 162 15.44 0.21 14.73
N ASP A 163 14.34 0.53 14.08
CA ASP A 163 14.11 1.85 13.47
C ASP A 163 12.61 2.09 13.31
N VAL A 164 12.06 2.97 14.18
CA VAL A 164 10.64 3.35 14.27
C VAL A 164 9.73 2.14 14.56
N LEU A 165 8.84 2.23 15.55
CA LEU A 165 7.86 1.18 15.81
C LEU A 165 6.88 1.15 14.61
N ARG A 166 7.24 0.40 13.57
CA ARG A 166 6.38 0.07 12.43
C ARG A 166 5.64 -1.20 12.81
N GLU A 167 4.37 -1.04 13.13
CA GLU A 167 3.51 -2.17 13.44
C GLU A 167 2.67 -2.50 12.21
N HIS A 168 2.64 -3.78 11.85
CA HIS A 168 1.88 -4.31 10.73
C HIS A 168 0.57 -4.86 11.28
N ILE A 169 -0.55 -4.23 10.94
CA ILE A 169 -1.89 -4.73 11.27
C ILE A 169 -2.68 -5.01 9.98
N HIS A 170 -3.74 -5.79 10.09
CA HIS A 170 -4.64 -6.06 8.98
C HIS A 170 -6.04 -5.55 9.30
N ILE A 171 -6.52 -4.57 8.53
CA ILE A 171 -7.92 -4.11 8.61
C ILE A 171 -8.62 -4.57 7.34
N ASP A 172 -9.69 -5.35 7.47
CA ASP A 172 -10.46 -5.93 6.36
C ASP A 172 -9.60 -6.66 5.30
N GLY A 173 -8.48 -7.23 5.73
CA GLY A 173 -7.52 -7.93 4.87
C GLY A 173 -6.58 -7.02 4.05
N MET A 174 -6.59 -5.70 4.27
CA MET A 174 -5.57 -4.77 3.76
C MET A 174 -4.46 -4.61 4.81
N PRO A 175 -3.17 -4.78 4.45
CA PRO A 175 -2.08 -4.48 5.36
C PRO A 175 -2.01 -2.97 5.65
N LEU A 176 -1.89 -2.57 6.91
CA LEU A 176 -1.60 -1.21 7.32
C LEU A 176 -0.25 -1.16 8.02
N HIS A 177 0.58 -0.20 7.63
CA HIS A 177 1.83 0.14 8.30
C HIS A 177 1.58 1.33 9.20
N ILE A 178 1.42 1.08 10.50
CA ILE A 178 1.21 2.15 11.46
C ILE A 178 2.56 2.67 11.95
N ILE A 179 2.73 3.99 11.86
CA ILE A 179 3.93 4.69 12.27
C ILE A 179 3.59 5.61 13.44
N ASP A 180 4.10 5.31 14.62
CA ASP A 180 4.00 6.20 15.78
C ASP A 180 5.03 7.32 15.68
N THR A 181 4.56 8.56 15.56
CA THR A 181 5.42 9.73 15.68
C THR A 181 5.57 10.08 17.15
N ALA A 182 6.68 9.63 17.76
CA ALA A 182 7.08 10.10 19.08
C ALA A 182 6.93 11.63 19.11
N GLY A 183 6.11 12.13 20.04
CA GLY A 183 5.38 13.39 19.92
C GLY A 183 6.17 14.55 19.28
N LEU A 184 5.66 15.05 18.15
CA LEU A 184 6.20 16.21 17.44
C LEU A 184 6.26 17.41 18.41
N ARG A 185 7.46 17.76 18.86
CA ARG A 185 7.70 18.91 19.76
C ARG A 185 8.96 19.63 19.36
N ASP A 186 9.00 20.93 19.60
CA ASP A 186 10.25 21.68 19.55
C ASP A 186 11.08 21.37 20.80
N THR A 187 12.31 20.93 20.57
CA THR A 187 13.22 20.48 21.61
C THR A 187 14.64 20.95 21.29
N PRO A 188 15.40 21.43 22.29
CA PRO A 188 16.78 21.84 22.09
C PRO A 188 17.74 20.65 21.96
N ASP A 189 17.33 19.44 22.38
CA ASP A 189 18.15 18.23 22.31
C ASP A 189 18.36 17.77 20.86
N ALA A 190 19.63 17.62 20.48
CA ALA A 190 20.03 17.20 19.14
C ALA A 190 19.52 15.79 18.78
N VAL A 191 19.41 14.88 19.75
CA VAL A 191 18.90 13.52 19.51
C VAL A 191 17.40 13.57 19.20
N GLU A 192 16.64 14.34 19.99
CA GLU A 192 15.21 14.48 19.77
C GLU A 192 14.88 15.26 18.48
N LYS A 193 15.71 16.23 18.07
CA LYS A 193 15.58 16.91 16.77
C LYS A 193 15.66 15.93 15.59
N ILE A 194 16.56 14.95 15.66
CA ILE A 194 16.64 13.88 14.66
C ILE A 194 15.36 13.04 14.66
N GLY A 195 14.81 12.73 15.84
CA GLY A 195 13.53 12.05 15.97
C GLY A 195 12.38 12.81 15.32
N VAL A 196 12.28 14.12 15.55
CA VAL A 196 11.27 15.00 14.94
C VAL A 196 11.45 15.08 13.43
N ALA A 197 12.67 15.22 12.93
CA ALA A 197 12.94 15.24 11.49
C ALA A 197 12.53 13.92 10.80
N ARG A 198 12.82 12.77 11.44
CA ARG A 198 12.38 11.46 10.95
C ARG A 198 10.86 11.33 10.95
N ALA A 199 10.20 11.75 12.02
CA ALA A 199 8.73 11.74 12.10
C ALA A 199 8.10 12.55 10.95
N TRP A 200 8.64 13.74 10.65
CA TRP A 200 8.18 14.55 9.51
C TRP A 200 8.41 13.87 8.16
N ALA A 201 9.56 13.20 7.97
CA ALA A 201 9.83 12.47 6.72
C ALA A 201 8.84 11.31 6.50
N GLU A 202 8.37 10.66 7.57
CA GLU A 202 7.34 9.62 7.47
C GLU A 202 5.94 10.23 7.22
N ILE A 203 5.61 11.37 7.85
CA ILE A 203 4.37 12.12 7.59
C ILE A 203 4.26 12.52 6.11
N GLU A 204 5.36 13.01 5.52
CA GLU A 204 5.38 13.44 4.12
C GLU A 204 5.14 12.28 3.14
N LYS A 205 5.53 11.06 3.52
CA LYS A 205 5.36 9.85 2.70
C LYS A 205 4.07 9.10 2.98
N ALA A 206 3.36 9.42 4.05
CA ALA A 206 2.18 8.69 4.47
C ALA A 206 1.01 8.86 3.48
N ASP A 207 0.26 7.78 3.29
CA ASP A 207 -0.99 7.77 2.53
C ASP A 207 -2.12 8.45 3.34
N ARG A 208 -2.06 8.30 4.66
CA ARG A 208 -3.05 8.85 5.61
C ARG A 208 -2.37 9.29 6.90
N VAL A 209 -2.81 10.42 7.44
CA VAL A 209 -2.35 10.97 8.71
C VAL A 209 -3.53 11.08 9.68
N LEU A 210 -3.45 10.34 10.78
CA LEU A 210 -4.42 10.41 11.88
C LEU A 210 -3.95 11.47 12.88
N LEU A 211 -4.63 12.61 12.91
CA LEU A 211 -4.38 13.66 13.89
C LEU A 211 -5.18 13.37 15.17
N LEU A 212 -4.52 12.80 16.17
CA LEU A 212 -5.09 12.51 17.47
C LEU A 212 -5.14 13.75 18.35
N VAL A 213 -6.34 14.04 18.85
CA VAL A 213 -6.67 15.17 19.71
C VAL A 213 -7.41 14.67 20.94
N ASP A 214 -7.03 15.17 22.10
CA ASP A 214 -7.72 14.89 23.34
C ASP A 214 -9.03 15.69 23.40
N ALA A 215 -10.16 14.99 23.31
CA ALA A 215 -11.50 15.55 23.32
C ALA A 215 -11.84 16.27 24.65
N SER A 216 -11.15 15.93 25.74
CA SER A 216 -11.36 16.59 27.04
C SER A 216 -10.70 17.98 27.14
N ILE A 217 -9.82 18.32 26.19
CA ILE A 217 -9.04 19.57 26.21
C ILE A 217 -9.62 20.62 25.27
N THR A 218 -10.25 20.22 24.16
CA THR A 218 -10.80 21.15 23.17
C THR A 218 -12.00 20.56 22.44
N ASP A 219 -13.06 21.37 22.30
CA ASP A 219 -14.25 21.04 21.51
C ASP A 219 -14.07 21.36 20.02
N SER A 220 -12.96 21.99 19.63
CA SER A 220 -12.69 22.33 18.24
C SER A 220 -12.56 21.07 17.38
N THR A 221 -13.21 21.07 16.23
CA THR A 221 -13.07 20.05 15.18
C THR A 221 -12.25 20.56 14.00
N ASP A 222 -11.78 21.81 14.03
CA ASP A 222 -10.92 22.37 12.99
C ASP A 222 -9.44 22.07 13.29
N PRO A 223 -8.76 21.24 12.49
CA PRO A 223 -7.34 20.94 12.65
C PRO A 223 -6.46 22.21 12.69
N MET A 224 -6.80 23.23 11.91
CA MET A 224 -6.03 24.48 11.85
C MET A 224 -6.15 25.29 13.14
N ALA A 225 -7.29 25.19 13.84
CA ALA A 225 -7.47 25.78 15.15
C ALA A 225 -6.77 24.95 16.26
N ILE A 226 -6.69 23.63 16.09
CA ILE A 226 -6.11 22.72 17.09
C ILE A 226 -4.58 22.72 17.04
N TRP A 227 -4.00 22.61 15.84
CA TRP A 227 -2.57 22.52 15.63
C TRP A 227 -2.11 23.19 14.31
N PRO A 228 -2.17 24.54 14.23
CA PRO A 228 -1.92 25.27 12.98
C PRO A 228 -0.54 24.98 12.38
N GLU A 229 0.52 24.96 13.20
CA GLU A 229 1.89 24.73 12.74
C GLU A 229 2.10 23.32 12.16
N PHE A 230 1.34 22.32 12.63
CA PHE A 230 1.37 20.98 12.08
C PHE A 230 0.66 20.93 10.73
N VAL A 231 -0.57 21.46 10.67
CA VAL A 231 -1.41 21.41 9.47
C VAL A 231 -0.80 22.23 8.33
N ALA A 232 -0.19 23.39 8.65
CA ALA A 232 0.48 24.23 7.67
C ALA A 232 1.69 23.57 6.99
N ARG A 233 2.30 22.57 7.64
CA ARG A 233 3.46 21.84 7.12
C ARG A 233 3.09 20.57 6.36
N LEU A 234 1.83 20.15 6.39
CA LEU A 234 1.38 18.98 5.64
C LEU A 234 1.41 19.27 4.13
N PRO A 235 1.96 18.35 3.31
CA PRO A 235 1.99 18.52 1.86
C PRO A 235 0.58 18.45 1.24
N ASP A 236 -0.31 17.68 1.86
CA ASP A 236 -1.68 17.49 1.40
C ASP A 236 -2.63 17.30 2.60
N GLN A 237 -3.51 18.27 2.81
CA GLN A 237 -4.48 18.26 3.90
C GLN A 237 -5.62 17.25 3.68
N GLN A 238 -5.84 16.76 2.45
CA GLN A 238 -6.87 15.75 2.15
C GLN A 238 -6.53 14.37 2.74
N ARG A 239 -5.25 14.16 3.06
CA ARG A 239 -4.75 12.96 3.74
C ARG A 239 -4.96 13.00 5.24
N LEU A 240 -5.54 14.07 5.79
CA LEU A 240 -5.78 14.16 7.22
C LEU A 240 -7.10 13.49 7.60
N THR A 241 -7.10 12.81 8.72
CA THR A 241 -8.30 12.37 9.44
C THR A 241 -8.15 12.83 10.88
N LEU A 242 -9.13 13.56 11.38
CA LEU A 242 -9.15 14.01 12.77
C LEU A 242 -9.65 12.89 13.66
N VAL A 243 -8.91 12.56 14.72
CA VAL A 243 -9.33 11.56 15.71
C VAL A 243 -9.47 12.23 17.07
N ARG A 244 -10.71 12.41 17.51
CA ARG A 244 -11.06 12.90 18.86
C ARG A 244 -11.06 11.72 19.82
N ASN A 245 -9.99 11.61 20.60
CA ASN A 245 -9.76 10.54 21.57
C ASN A 245 -10.23 10.95 22.97
N LYS A 246 -10.43 9.97 23.86
CA LYS A 246 -10.86 10.11 25.26
C LYS A 246 -12.30 10.58 25.46
N ILE A 247 -13.19 10.15 24.57
CA ILE A 247 -14.63 10.45 24.69
C ILE A 247 -15.27 9.85 25.95
N ASP A 248 -14.63 8.86 26.57
CA ASP A 248 -15.01 8.33 27.89
C ASP A 248 -14.94 9.40 29.00
N THR A 249 -14.13 10.45 28.79
CA THR A 249 -13.99 11.58 29.71
C THR A 249 -14.75 12.82 29.24
N SER A 250 -14.81 13.09 27.93
CA SER A 250 -15.55 14.26 27.39
C SER A 250 -17.06 14.02 27.22
N ALA A 251 -17.52 12.76 27.34
CA ALA A 251 -18.90 12.33 27.13
C ALA A 251 -19.45 12.60 25.71
N GLU A 252 -18.57 12.75 24.71
CA GLU A 252 -18.96 12.72 23.30
C GLU A 252 -19.41 11.30 22.88
N PRO A 253 -20.39 11.17 21.98
CA PRO A 253 -20.74 9.86 21.41
C PRO A 253 -19.61 9.34 20.51
N ALA A 254 -19.43 8.01 20.49
CA ALA A 254 -18.57 7.37 19.51
C ALA A 254 -19.20 7.50 18.12
N GLU A 255 -18.45 8.02 17.16
CA GLU A 255 -19.00 8.36 15.84
C GLU A 255 -17.89 8.44 14.78
N LEU A 256 -18.21 7.99 13.57
CA LEU A 256 -17.44 8.24 12.36
C LEU A 256 -18.22 9.21 11.47
N ASP A 257 -17.73 10.43 11.32
CA ASP A 257 -18.33 11.46 10.49
C ASP A 257 -17.48 11.72 9.25
N LEU A 258 -17.89 11.10 8.13
CA LEU A 258 -17.27 11.27 6.81
C LEU A 258 -17.73 12.53 6.08
N SER A 259 -18.73 13.26 6.59
CA SER A 259 -19.24 14.49 5.97
C SER A 259 -18.37 15.71 6.29
N THR A 260 -17.57 15.62 7.35
CA THR A 260 -16.59 16.64 7.74
C THR A 260 -15.36 16.62 6.84
N VAL A 261 -14.73 17.79 6.67
CA VAL A 261 -13.45 17.93 5.97
C VAL A 261 -12.46 18.58 6.94
N PRO A 262 -11.46 17.85 7.44
CA PRO A 262 -11.20 16.41 7.22
C PRO A 262 -12.24 15.50 7.91
N PRO A 263 -12.37 14.22 7.49
CA PRO A 263 -13.19 13.24 8.19
C PRO A 263 -12.82 13.15 9.68
N THR A 264 -13.82 13.00 10.54
CA THR A 264 -13.65 13.00 12.00
C THR A 264 -14.09 11.67 12.61
N VAL A 265 -13.25 11.12 13.47
CA VAL A 265 -13.52 9.91 14.26
C VAL A 265 -13.53 10.28 15.73
N ARG A 266 -14.59 9.95 16.45
CA ARG A 266 -14.72 10.11 17.91
C ARG A 266 -14.61 8.74 18.56
N LEU A 267 -13.59 8.54 19.39
CA LEU A 267 -13.34 7.24 20.03
C LEU A 267 -12.72 7.35 21.42
N SER A 268 -12.73 6.25 22.17
CA SER A 268 -11.88 6.07 23.33
C SER A 268 -10.91 4.93 23.07
N ALA A 269 -9.63 5.27 22.90
CA ALA A 269 -8.56 4.29 22.74
C ALA A 269 -8.39 3.39 23.99
N LYS A 270 -8.92 3.81 25.14
CA LYS A 270 -8.85 3.05 26.40
C LYS A 270 -9.94 1.98 26.51
N THR A 271 -11.15 2.29 26.04
CA THR A 271 -12.32 1.39 26.18
C THR A 271 -12.71 0.69 24.89
N GLY A 272 -12.00 0.95 23.78
CA GLY A 272 -12.19 0.24 22.51
C GLY A 272 -13.38 0.73 21.68
N GLY A 273 -13.94 1.91 21.98
CA GLY A 273 -14.88 2.62 21.10
C GLY A 273 -16.02 1.78 20.50
N CYS A 274 -16.59 0.81 21.22
CA CYS A 274 -17.77 0.09 20.73
C CYS A 274 -19.03 0.93 20.98
N GLY A 275 -19.49 1.60 19.92
CA GLY A 275 -20.89 1.97 19.70
C GLY A 275 -21.46 1.11 18.58
#